data_AF-A0A1C6R5B5-F1
#
_entry.id   AF-A0A1C6R5B5-F1
#
_cell.length_a   1.000
_cell.length_b   1.000
_cell.length_c   1.000
_cell.angle_alpha   90.00
_cell.angle_beta   90.00
_cell.angle_gamma   90.00
#
_symmetry.space_group_name_H-M   'P 1'
#
loop_
_entity.id
_entity.type
_entity.pdbx_description
1 polymer ?
#
loop_
_entity_poly.entity_id
_entity_poly.type
_entity_poly.pdbx_seq_one_letter_code
_entity_poly.pdbx_strand_id
1 'polypeptide(L)' 'MKPQAGGRGMLHHEHPWLGRRVEDTRTQRVGVLRAIAPDGDEPGPVAWLLPVDGGVEWTTAPDALARPEPITPDSLPRT' A
#
# COMPACT_ATOMS: atom_id res chain seq x y z
N MET A 1 25.37 -23.39 7.21
CA MET A 1 24.61 -22.15 7.49
C MET A 1 23.79 -21.81 6.25
N LYS A 2 22.47 -21.95 6.32
CA LYS A 2 21.54 -21.49 5.28
C LYS A 2 20.26 -21.06 5.99
N PRO A 3 19.88 -19.77 6.00
CA PRO A 3 18.48 -19.44 5.90
C PRO A 3 18.10 -19.44 4.42
N GLN A 4 16.93 -20.00 4.17
CA GLN A 4 16.36 -20.28 2.87
C GLN A 4 16.14 -18.97 2.11
N ALA A 5 16.49 -18.96 0.82
CA ALA A 5 15.90 -18.04 -0.13
C ALA A 5 14.43 -18.46 -0.29
N GLY A 6 13.58 -17.96 0.62
CA GLY A 6 12.13 -18.14 0.57
C GLY A 6 11.64 -17.58 -0.76
N GLY A 7 10.81 -18.37 -1.45
CA GLY A 7 10.41 -18.12 -2.83
C GLY A 7 9.99 -16.67 -3.09
N ARG A 8 10.55 -16.11 -4.16
CA ARG A 8 10.11 -14.86 -4.80
C ARG A 8 8.75 -15.05 -5.48
N GLY A 9 7.75 -15.54 -4.73
CA GLY A 9 6.36 -15.38 -5.12
C GLY A 9 6.02 -13.90 -4.93
N MET A 10 5.24 -13.33 -5.83
CA MET A 10 4.69 -11.98 -5.66
C MET A 10 3.86 -11.97 -4.38
N LEU A 11 4.46 -11.60 -3.24
CA LEU A 11 3.87 -11.67 -1.89
C LEU A 11 2.88 -10.53 -1.69
N HIS A 12 1.87 -10.44 -2.55
CA HIS A 12 0.72 -9.58 -2.29
C HIS A 12 -0.10 -10.26 -1.18
N HIS A 13 0.00 -9.72 0.03
CA HIS A 13 -0.88 -10.15 1.09
C HIS A 13 -2.28 -9.58 0.84
N GLU A 14 -3.29 -10.43 0.95
CA GLU A 14 -4.68 -10.00 0.90
C GLU A 14 -4.94 -9.05 2.07
N HIS A 15 -5.50 -7.88 1.78
CA HIS A 15 -5.86 -6.89 2.78
C HIS A 15 -7.24 -6.32 2.47
N PRO A 16 -8.16 -6.23 3.46
CA PRO A 16 -9.55 -5.82 3.22
C PRO A 16 -9.70 -4.38 2.71
N TRP A 17 -8.64 -3.59 2.80
CA TRP A 17 -8.60 -2.20 2.33
C TRP A 17 -7.94 -2.03 0.97
N LEU A 18 -7.55 -3.10 0.28
CA LEU A 18 -7.05 -2.99 -1.09
C LEU A 18 -8.09 -2.30 -1.98
N GLY A 19 -7.62 -1.35 -2.79
CA GLY A 19 -8.46 -0.50 -3.64
C GLY A 19 -9.25 0.58 -2.89
N ARG A 20 -9.04 0.75 -1.58
CA ARG A 20 -9.67 1.82 -0.79
C ARG A 20 -8.75 3.02 -0.66
N ARG A 21 -9.36 4.19 -0.51
CA ARG A 21 -8.67 5.41 -0.10
C ARG A 21 -8.36 5.29 1.40
N VAL A 22 -7.13 5.56 1.79
CA VAL A 22 -6.64 5.42 3.17
C VAL A 22 -5.75 6.62 3.51
N GLU A 23 -5.80 7.03 4.77
CA GLU A 23 -4.90 8.02 5.34
C GLU A 23 -3.62 7.32 5.83
N ASP A 24 -2.46 7.78 5.37
CA ASP A 24 -1.17 7.43 5.95
C ASP A 24 -0.89 8.39 7.11
N THR A 25 -1.18 7.96 8.33
CA THR A 25 -1.05 8.78 9.54
C THR A 25 0.38 9.23 9.82
N ARG A 26 1.39 8.53 9.27
CA ARG A 26 2.80 8.87 9.43
C ARG A 26 3.20 10.09 8.60
N THR A 27 2.65 10.22 7.39
CA THR A 27 2.96 11.33 6.47
C THR A 27 1.83 12.34 6.36
N GLN A 28 0.67 12.05 6.96
CA GLN A 28 -0.60 12.78 6.80
C GLN A 28 -1.07 12.88 5.34
N ARG A 29 -0.59 11.98 4.47
CA ARG A 29 -0.97 11.93 3.06
C ARG A 29 -2.13 10.96 2.88
N VAL A 30 -2.91 11.17 1.83
CA VAL A 30 -4.00 10.28 1.46
C VAL A 30 -3.71 9.63 0.12
N GLY A 31 -3.85 8.31 0.06
CA GLY A 31 -3.61 7.51 -1.13
C GLY A 31 -4.55 6.33 -1.22
N VAL A 32 -4.50 5.63 -2.35
CA VAL A 32 -5.21 4.39 -2.59
C VAL A 32 -4.30 3.23 -2.23
N LEU A 33 -4.75 2.33 -1.36
CA LEU A 33 -4.01 1.13 -1.04
C LEU A 33 -3.99 0.18 -2.25
N ARG A 34 -2.81 0.01 -2.85
CA ARG A 34 -2.60 -0.82 -4.04
C ARG A 34 -2.15 -2.23 -3.71
N ALA A 35 -1.26 -2.35 -2.72
CA ALA A 35 -0.68 -3.63 -2.32
C ALA A 35 -0.19 -3.59 -0.88
N ILE A 36 -0.19 -4.76 -0.23
CA ILE A 36 0.66 -5.07 0.93
C ILE A 36 1.71 -6.05 0.43
N ALA A 37 2.97 -5.60 0.29
CA ALA A 37 4.04 -6.39 -0.29
C ALA A 37 5.41 -5.92 0.22
N PRO A 38 6.45 -6.77 0.21
CA PRO A 38 7.81 -6.38 0.60
C PRO A 38 8.36 -5.25 -0.27
N ASP A 39 9.18 -4.38 0.31
CA ASP A 39 9.93 -3.34 -0.40
C ASP A 39 11.44 -3.50 -0.15
N GLY A 40 12.16 -3.99 -1.17
CA GLY A 40 13.61 -4.18 -1.12
C GLY A 40 14.07 -5.04 0.05
N ASP A 41 14.82 -4.41 0.96
CA ASP A 41 15.43 -5.01 2.16
C ASP A 41 14.57 -4.82 3.43
N GLU A 42 13.35 -4.26 3.32
CA GLU A 42 12.45 -4.14 4.48
C GLU A 42 12.16 -5.53 5.07
N PRO A 43 12.26 -5.68 6.41
CA PRO A 43 12.13 -6.98 7.06
C PRO A 43 10.69 -7.54 7.02
N GLY A 44 9.71 -6.73 6.61
CA GLY A 44 8.30 -7.09 6.54
C GLY A 44 7.58 -6.43 5.37
N PRO A 45 6.32 -6.82 5.11
CA PRO A 45 5.54 -6.23 4.04
C PRO A 45 5.19 -4.77 4.37
N VAL A 46 5.24 -3.92 3.35
CA VAL A 46 4.84 -2.51 3.42
C VAL A 46 3.55 -2.27 2.63
N ALA A 47 2.87 -1.18 2.95
CA ALA A 47 1.71 -0.71 2.22
C ALA A 47 2.14 0.22 1.08
N TRP A 48 1.77 -0.13 -0.15
CA TRP A 48 2.01 0.66 -1.36
C TRP A 48 0.80 1.54 -1.64
N LEU A 49 1.01 2.86 -1.67
CA LEU A 49 -0.04 3.88 -1.77
C LEU A 49 0.11 4.73 -3.04
N LEU A 50 -0.92 4.71 -3.88
CA LEU A 50 -1.01 5.60 -5.05
C LEU A 50 -1.67 6.93 -4.64
N PRO A 51 -1.06 8.09 -4.92
CA PRO A 51 -1.68 9.38 -4.62
C PRO A 51 -2.99 9.58 -5.38
N VAL A 52 -4.02 10.12 -4.69
CA VAL A 52 -5.33 10.40 -5.32
C VAL A 52 -5.27 11.53 -6.34
N ASP A 53 -4.46 12.56 -6.10
CA ASP A 53 -4.29 13.72 -7.00
C ASP A 53 -3.22 13.48 -8.10
N GLY A 54 -2.73 12.24 -8.23
CA GLY A 54 -1.59 11.91 -9.07
C GLY A 54 -0.23 12.21 -8.41
N GLY A 55 0.84 11.70 -9.01
CA GLY A 55 2.21 11.80 -8.49
C GLY A 55 2.88 10.45 -8.31
N VAL A 56 3.91 10.42 -7.46
CA VAL A 56 4.73 9.23 -7.22
C VAL A 56 4.15 8.39 -6.09
N GLU A 57 3.98 7.09 -6.34
CA GLU A 57 3.65 6.09 -5.34
C GLU A 57 4.64 6.11 -4.16
N TRP A 58 4.15 5.80 -2.97
CA TRP A 58 5.02 5.70 -1.80
C TRP A 58 4.66 4.51 -0.92
N THR A 59 5.61 4.11 -0.08
CA THR A 59 5.45 3.02 0.87
C THR A 59 5.29 3.56 2.30
N THR A 60 4.47 2.88 3.10
CA THR A 60 4.33 3.14 4.53
C THR A 60 4.10 1.84 5.30
N ALA A 61 4.22 1.89 6.63
CA ALA A 61 3.93 0.72 7.46
C ALA A 61 2.42 0.39 7.39
N PRO A 62 2.01 -0.88 7.27
CA PRO A 62 0.59 -1.24 7.20
C PRO A 62 -0.23 -0.74 8.41
N ASP A 63 0.38 -0.68 9.60
CA ASP A 63 -0.26 -0.19 10.83
C ASP A 63 -0.49 1.34 10.83
N ALA A 64 0.19 2.07 9.95
CA ALA A 64 0.00 3.52 9.81
C ALA A 64 -1.25 3.88 8.98
N LEU A 65 -1.90 2.89 8.36
CA LEU A 65 -3.10 3.10 7.55
C LEU A 65 -4.32 3.33 8.44
N ALA A 66 -5.10 4.37 8.13
CA ALA A 66 -6.33 4.69 8.82
C ALA A 66 -7.45 5.09 7.86
N ARG A 67 -8.67 5.13 8.41
CA ARG A 67 -9.89 5.66 7.75
C ARG A 67 -10.10 5.11 6.32
N PRO A 68 -10.30 3.79 6.17
CA PRO A 68 -10.53 3.19 4.86
C PRO A 68 -11.86 3.63 4.26
N GLU A 69 -11.82 4.36 3.16
CA GLU A 69 -12.99 4.83 2.42
C GLU A 69 -13.10 4.10 1.07
N PRO A 70 -14.30 3.70 0.63
CA PRO A 70 -14.50 3.18 -0.72
C PRO A 70 -14.07 4.24 -1.75
N ILE A 71 -13.41 3.81 -2.83
CA ILE A 71 -13.27 4.71 -3.99
C ILE A 71 -14.61 4.74 -4.71
N THR A 72 -15.27 5.88 -4.64
CA THR A 72 -16.38 6.20 -5.53
C THR A 72 -15.85 6.51 -6.94
N PRO A 73 -16.56 6.15 -8.02
CA PRO A 73 -16.11 6.38 -9.39
C PRO A 73 -15.86 7.86 -9.72
N ASP A 74 -16.47 8.79 -8.98
CA ASP A 74 -16.18 10.24 -9.05
C ASP A 74 -14.78 10.64 -8.53
N SER A 75 -14.12 9.75 -7.79
CA SER A 75 -12.82 10.00 -7.14
C SER A 75 -11.64 9.32 -7.83
N LEU A 76 -11.88 8.66 -8.98
CA LEU A 76 -10.80 8.09 -9.77
C LEU A 76 -10.07 9.20 -10.54
N PRO A 77 -8.73 9.30 -10.47
CA PRO A 77 -7.99 10.18 -11.34
C PRO A 77 -8.31 9.79 -12.79
N ARG A 78 -8.75 10.78 -13.58
CA ARG A 78 -9.03 10.60 -15.00
C ARG A 78 -7.69 10.33 -15.70
N THR A 79 -7.50 9.10 -16.18
CA THR A 79 -6.35 8.67 -16.99
C THR A 79 -6.21 9.45 -18.27
#